data_AF-A0AAD7MR07-F1
#
_entry.id   AF-A0AAD7MR07-F1
#
_cell.length_a   1.000
_cell.length_b   1.000
_cell.length_c   1.000
_cell.angle_alpha   90.00
_cell.angle_beta   90.00
_cell.angle_gamma   90.00
#
_symmetry.space_group_name_H-M   'P 1'
#
loop_
_entity.id
_entity.type
_entity.pdbx_description
1 polymer ?
#
loop_
_entity_poly.entity_id
_entity_poly.type
_entity_poly.pdbx_seq_one_letter_code
_entity_poly.pdbx_strand_id
1 'polypeptide(L)'
;LRKEIDEAFPRNENSSPADETSKLATMPLLNAIINEALRLQPPVPTGLQRAPMPGGGGKVVGSIFVPEGTAVYMSPYAIHRDPRYFNPDPDRFWPERWLDDEHQTCTDPVQTDHSAFLPYSVGPMNCAGKLLAQLELRVVVATLVQQLDMELETGWDRTQWEQGLEDFFVFKKGVLPVIIKSRASQ
;
A
#
# COMPACT_ATOMS: atom_id res chain seq x y z
N LEU A 1 7.45 2.65 14.18
CA LEU A 1 6.57 1.47 14.19
C LEU A 1 6.83 0.55 15.40
N ARG A 2 8.06 0.05 15.65
CA ARG A 2 8.34 -0.80 16.83
C ARG A 2 7.85 -0.20 18.15
N LYS A 3 8.21 1.06 18.42
CA LYS A 3 7.74 1.81 19.59
C LYS A 3 6.21 1.80 19.71
N GLU A 4 5.51 2.21 18.65
CA GLU A 4 4.04 2.23 18.62
C GLU A 4 3.41 0.85 18.89
N ILE A 5 4.00 -0.23 18.34
CA ILE A 5 3.55 -1.60 18.58
C ILE A 5 3.86 -2.06 19.99
N ASP A 6 5.05 -1.80 20.51
CA ASP A 6 5.46 -2.23 21.86
C ASP A 6 4.65 -1.49 22.95
N GLU A 7 4.28 -0.23 22.72
CA GLU A 7 3.38 0.54 23.58
C GLU A 7 1.93 0.02 23.53
N ALA A 8 1.47 -0.42 22.35
CA ALA A 8 0.14 -0.96 22.18
C ALA A 8 0.02 -2.44 22.63
N PHE A 9 1.07 -3.23 22.44
CA PHE A 9 1.09 -4.67 22.70
C PHE A 9 2.39 -5.05 23.43
N PRO A 10 2.47 -4.79 24.75
CA PRO A 10 3.64 -5.11 25.54
C PRO A 10 3.95 -6.61 25.51
N ARG A 11 5.21 -6.95 25.21
CA ARG A 11 5.64 -8.35 25.00
C ARG A 11 5.66 -9.19 26.28
N ASN A 12 5.72 -8.55 27.44
CA ASN A 12 5.72 -9.19 28.76
C ASN A 12 4.32 -9.61 29.25
N GLU A 13 3.26 -9.11 28.60
CA GLU A 13 1.87 -9.31 29.04
C GLU A 13 1.13 -10.40 28.23
N ASN A 14 1.84 -11.21 27.43
CA ASN A 14 1.26 -12.15 26.45
C ASN A 14 0.27 -11.47 25.48
N SER A 15 0.42 -10.16 25.25
CA SER A 15 -0.45 -9.39 24.37
C SER A 15 -0.04 -9.58 22.91
N SER A 16 -0.95 -10.15 22.09
CA SER A 16 -0.73 -10.36 20.67
C SER A 16 -1.52 -9.35 19.83
N PRO A 17 -0.92 -8.78 18.76
CA PRO A 17 -1.65 -8.00 17.76
C PRO A 17 -2.87 -8.73 17.18
N ALA A 18 -2.84 -10.06 17.13
CA ALA A 18 -3.95 -10.86 16.63
C ALA A 18 -5.20 -10.82 17.53
N ASP A 19 -5.04 -10.50 18.83
CA ASP A 19 -6.13 -10.53 19.80
C ASP A 19 -6.98 -9.25 19.78
N GLU A 20 -6.41 -8.10 19.40
CA GLU A 20 -7.10 -6.79 19.40
C GLU A 20 -7.05 -6.08 18.03
N THR A 21 -7.74 -6.65 17.05
CA THR A 21 -7.81 -6.09 15.69
C THR A 21 -8.41 -4.68 15.60
N SER A 22 -9.29 -4.32 16.53
CA SER A 22 -9.88 -2.96 16.62
C SER A 22 -8.84 -1.91 17.01
N LYS A 23 -7.92 -2.25 17.91
CA LYS A 23 -6.80 -1.38 18.31
C LYS A 23 -5.83 -1.16 17.17
N LEU A 24 -5.51 -2.21 16.41
CA LEU A 24 -4.70 -2.10 15.20
C LEU A 24 -5.31 -1.17 14.15
N ALA A 25 -6.64 -1.11 14.06
CA ALA A 25 -7.33 -0.26 13.10
C ALA A 25 -7.18 1.24 13.39
N THR A 26 -6.82 1.62 14.62
CA THR A 26 -6.65 3.02 15.04
C THR A 26 -5.19 3.44 15.19
N MET A 27 -4.22 2.55 14.95
CA MET A 27 -2.79 2.86 15.07
C MET A 27 -2.29 3.70 13.89
N PRO A 28 -1.94 4.98 14.09
CA PRO A 28 -1.68 5.90 12.98
C PRO A 28 -0.49 5.47 12.12
N LEU A 29 0.66 5.15 12.71
CA LEU A 29 1.88 4.86 11.96
C LEU A 29 1.82 3.49 11.27
N LEU A 30 1.23 2.48 11.91
CA LEU A 30 0.95 1.19 11.27
C LEU A 30 0.10 1.37 10.00
N ASN A 31 -1.01 2.10 10.08
CA ASN A 31 -1.91 2.30 8.95
C ASN A 31 -1.27 3.19 7.87
N ALA A 32 -0.50 4.19 8.26
CA ALA A 32 0.29 5.01 7.34
C ALA A 32 1.30 4.18 6.53
N ILE A 33 2.02 3.27 7.19
CA ILE A 33 2.98 2.35 6.54
C ILE A 33 2.29 1.41 5.56
N ILE A 34 1.14 0.84 5.96
CA ILE A 34 0.35 -0.05 5.08
C ILE A 34 -0.15 0.72 3.85
N ASN A 35 -0.70 1.93 4.05
CA ASN A 35 -1.19 2.76 2.95
C ASN A 35 -0.06 3.16 2.00
N GLU A 36 1.08 3.57 2.52
CA GLU A 36 2.22 3.95 1.69
C GLU A 36 2.81 2.76 0.93
N ALA A 37 2.84 1.58 1.54
CA ALA A 37 3.25 0.36 0.87
C ALA A 37 2.27 -0.01 -0.27
N LEU A 38 0.96 0.10 -0.04
CA LEU A 38 -0.06 -0.12 -1.08
C LEU A 38 -0.04 0.95 -2.18
N ARG A 39 0.38 2.18 -1.84
CA ARG A 39 0.53 3.27 -2.81
C ARG A 39 1.65 2.96 -3.78
N LEU A 40 2.84 2.66 -3.27
CA LEU A 40 4.01 2.37 -4.11
C LEU A 40 3.94 0.98 -4.75
N GLN A 41 3.40 -0.01 -4.05
CA GLN A 41 3.38 -1.41 -4.50
C GLN A 41 1.93 -1.95 -4.54
N PRO A 42 1.06 -1.38 -5.39
CA PRO A 42 -0.31 -1.86 -5.51
C PRO A 42 -0.32 -3.30 -6.07
N PRO A 43 -1.08 -4.24 -5.49
CA PRO A 43 -1.08 -5.63 -5.94
C PRO A 43 -1.44 -5.81 -7.42
N VAL A 44 -2.34 -4.97 -7.95
CA VAL A 44 -2.80 -4.96 -9.35
C VAL A 44 -2.38 -3.62 -9.99
N PRO A 45 -1.17 -3.53 -10.56
CA PRO A 45 -0.56 -2.25 -10.95
C PRO A 45 -1.12 -1.64 -12.23
N THR A 46 -1.54 -2.46 -13.19
CA THR A 46 -2.20 -1.99 -14.43
C THR A 46 -3.69 -1.68 -14.19
N GLY A 47 -4.27 -2.19 -13.11
CA GLY A 47 -5.69 -2.05 -12.81
C GLY A 47 -6.56 -3.05 -13.57
N LEU A 48 -7.86 -3.01 -13.29
CA LEU A 48 -8.83 -3.92 -13.90
C LEU A 48 -9.39 -3.34 -15.19
N GLN A 49 -9.51 -4.18 -16.21
CA GLN A 49 -10.13 -3.80 -17.48
C GLN A 49 -11.58 -3.34 -17.28
N ARG A 50 -11.96 -2.29 -18.00
CA ARG A 50 -13.35 -1.89 -18.26
C ARG A 50 -13.53 -1.71 -19.77
N ALA A 51 -14.74 -1.92 -20.27
CA ALA A 51 -15.06 -1.63 -21.67
C ALA A 51 -16.54 -1.29 -21.78
N PRO A 52 -16.96 -0.34 -22.65
CA PRO A 52 -18.37 -0.24 -22.99
C PRO A 52 -18.81 -1.54 -23.67
N MET A 53 -19.98 -2.04 -23.26
CA MET A 53 -20.49 -3.32 -23.72
C MET A 53 -20.76 -3.29 -25.24
N PRO A 54 -20.33 -4.31 -26.01
CA PRO A 54 -20.71 -4.44 -27.42
C PRO A 54 -22.23 -4.42 -27.61
N GLY A 55 -22.73 -3.67 -28.61
CA GLY A 55 -24.15 -3.39 -28.82
C GLY A 55 -24.75 -2.31 -27.93
N GLY A 56 -24.00 -1.78 -26.95
CA GLY A 56 -24.43 -0.72 -26.02
C GLY A 56 -23.95 0.69 -26.39
N GLY A 57 -23.24 0.83 -27.52
CA GLY A 57 -22.62 2.06 -28.00
C GLY A 57 -21.41 2.51 -27.18
N GLY A 58 -20.64 3.43 -27.74
CA GLY A 58 -19.50 4.04 -27.05
C GLY A 58 -19.90 4.88 -25.82
N LYS A 59 -18.90 5.31 -25.06
CA LYS A 59 -19.05 6.12 -23.83
C LYS A 59 -18.05 7.27 -23.85
N VAL A 60 -18.43 8.41 -23.28
CA VAL A 60 -17.55 9.58 -23.16
C VAL A 60 -16.94 9.60 -21.75
N VAL A 61 -15.62 9.77 -21.67
CA VAL A 61 -14.86 9.95 -20.44
C VAL A 61 -14.11 11.28 -20.55
N GLY A 62 -14.56 12.30 -19.83
CA GLY A 62 -14.06 13.67 -20.00
C GLY A 62 -14.30 14.16 -21.42
N SER A 63 -13.23 14.47 -22.15
CA SER A 63 -13.26 14.87 -23.56
C SER A 63 -13.06 13.71 -24.55
N ILE A 64 -12.88 12.47 -24.07
CA ILE A 64 -12.51 11.32 -24.89
C ILE A 64 -13.74 10.44 -25.15
N PHE A 65 -14.00 10.12 -26.41
CA PHE A 65 -14.99 9.09 -26.78
C PHE A 65 -14.34 7.72 -26.88
N VAL A 66 -14.86 6.75 -26.13
CA VAL A 66 -14.41 5.36 -26.08
C VAL A 66 -15.43 4.51 -26.84
N PRO A 67 -15.06 3.91 -27.99
CA PRO A 67 -15.95 3.00 -28.72
C PRO A 67 -16.33 1.76 -27.89
N GLU A 68 -17.46 1.13 -28.22
CA GLU A 68 -17.82 -0.14 -27.61
C GLU A 68 -16.79 -1.24 -27.90
N GLY A 69 -16.63 -2.17 -26.95
CA GLY A 69 -15.59 -3.20 -26.98
C GLY A 69 -14.17 -2.70 -26.71
N THR A 70 -13.93 -1.39 -26.60
CA THR A 70 -12.60 -0.85 -26.33
C THR A 70 -12.24 -1.01 -24.85
N ALA A 71 -11.16 -1.74 -24.58
CA ALA A 71 -10.62 -1.91 -23.25
C ALA A 71 -9.96 -0.62 -22.73
N VAL A 72 -10.28 -0.26 -21.49
CA VAL A 72 -9.73 0.88 -20.76
C VAL A 72 -9.22 0.38 -19.42
N TYR A 73 -8.05 0.89 -19.03
CA TYR A 73 -7.41 0.60 -17.76
C TYR A 73 -7.07 1.90 -17.06
N MET A 74 -7.13 1.89 -15.73
CA MET A 74 -6.62 2.94 -14.87
C MET A 74 -5.55 2.32 -14.01
N SER A 75 -4.28 2.62 -14.31
CA SER A 75 -3.14 2.06 -13.58
C SER A 75 -3.01 2.72 -12.20
N PRO A 76 -3.27 2.01 -11.08
CA PRO A 76 -2.97 2.56 -9.77
C PRO A 76 -1.47 2.83 -9.62
N TYR A 77 -0.61 1.99 -10.22
CA TYR A 77 0.85 2.18 -10.15
C TYR A 77 1.30 3.55 -10.67
N ALA A 78 0.75 3.99 -11.80
CA ALA A 78 1.03 5.30 -12.38
C ALA A 78 0.36 6.43 -11.60
N ILE A 79 -0.95 6.31 -11.31
CA ILE A 79 -1.71 7.36 -10.60
C ILE A 79 -1.11 7.63 -9.22
N HIS A 80 -0.74 6.57 -8.50
CA HIS A 80 -0.17 6.65 -7.17
C HIS A 80 1.21 7.33 -7.15
N ARG A 81 1.90 7.44 -8.28
CA ARG A 81 3.20 8.11 -8.43
C ARG A 81 3.11 9.47 -9.12
N ASP A 82 1.90 9.93 -9.40
CA ASP A 82 1.73 11.19 -10.09
C ASP A 82 1.89 12.37 -9.11
N PRO A 83 2.83 13.31 -9.34
CA PRO A 83 3.04 14.46 -8.47
C PRO A 83 1.85 15.41 -8.43
N ARG A 84 0.89 15.30 -9.37
CA ARG A 84 -0.38 16.06 -9.29
C ARG A 84 -1.26 15.63 -8.13
N TYR A 85 -1.05 14.43 -7.59
CA TYR A 85 -1.84 13.83 -6.52
C TYR A 85 -1.02 13.51 -5.27
N PHE A 86 0.27 13.19 -5.44
CA PHE A 86 1.18 12.79 -4.36
C PHE A 86 2.47 13.62 -4.44
N ASN A 87 2.53 14.71 -3.68
CA ASN A 87 3.67 15.63 -3.66
C ASN A 87 4.02 16.00 -2.20
N PRO A 88 5.30 16.24 -1.86
CA PRO A 88 6.52 15.98 -2.65
C PRO A 88 6.88 14.48 -2.78
N ASP A 89 7.85 14.21 -3.66
CA ASP A 89 8.53 12.92 -3.85
C ASP A 89 7.58 11.70 -3.97
N PRO A 90 6.78 11.59 -5.04
CA PRO A 90 5.84 10.48 -5.20
C PRO A 90 6.53 9.11 -5.23
N ASP A 91 7.79 8.99 -5.63
CA ASP A 91 8.48 7.70 -5.68
C ASP A 91 9.10 7.29 -4.34
N ARG A 92 9.19 8.21 -3.37
CA ARG A 92 9.75 7.94 -2.05
C ARG A 92 8.74 7.22 -1.17
N PHE A 93 9.17 6.17 -0.47
CA PHE A 93 8.40 5.57 0.62
C PHE A 93 8.40 6.53 1.82
N TRP A 94 7.28 7.23 2.02
CA TRP A 94 7.13 8.25 3.04
C TRP A 94 5.78 8.11 3.78
N PRO A 95 5.67 7.22 4.78
CA PRO A 95 4.44 6.98 5.52
C PRO A 95 3.85 8.23 6.18
N GLU A 96 4.69 9.16 6.63
CA GLU A 96 4.24 10.35 7.35
C GLU A 96 3.36 11.28 6.49
N ARG A 97 3.31 11.11 5.16
CA ARG A 97 2.34 11.82 4.28
C ARG A 97 0.87 11.49 4.56
N TRP A 98 0.62 10.41 5.30
CA TRP A 98 -0.71 9.93 5.69
C TRP A 98 -1.09 10.34 7.11
N LEU A 99 -0.21 11.06 7.81
CA LEU A 99 -0.40 11.54 9.17
C LEU A 99 -0.74 13.03 9.16
N ASP A 100 -1.24 13.52 10.31
CA ASP A 100 -1.53 14.94 10.52
C ASP A 100 -0.27 15.81 10.36
N ASP A 101 -0.46 17.10 10.07
CA ASP A 101 0.61 18.07 9.76
C ASP A 101 1.75 18.11 10.79
N GLU A 102 1.46 17.83 12.07
CA GLU A 102 2.47 17.77 13.14
C GLU A 102 3.56 16.70 12.92
N HIS A 103 3.25 15.67 12.13
CA HIS A 103 4.16 14.56 11.82
C HIS A 103 4.86 14.73 10.46
N GLN A 104 4.50 15.77 9.70
CA GLN A 104 5.15 16.06 8.42
C GLN A 104 6.54 16.64 8.67
N THR A 105 7.55 16.03 8.05
CA THR A 105 8.96 16.40 8.24
C THR A 105 9.49 17.30 7.13
N CYS A 106 8.67 17.66 6.14
CA CYS A 106 9.04 18.55 5.05
C CYS A 106 8.55 19.98 5.28
N THR A 107 9.27 20.93 4.70
CA THR A 107 8.92 22.35 4.71
C THR A 107 7.92 22.72 3.62
N ASP A 108 7.84 21.91 2.56
CA ASP A 108 6.96 22.15 1.43
C ASP A 108 5.53 21.64 1.71
N PRO A 109 4.49 22.24 1.10
CA PRO A 109 3.12 21.75 1.23
C PRO A 109 2.99 20.30 0.77
N VAL A 110 2.46 19.45 1.65
CA VAL A 110 2.18 18.05 1.33
C VAL A 110 0.82 17.95 0.65
N GLN A 111 0.80 17.35 -0.54
CA GLN A 111 -0.41 16.95 -1.23
C GLN A 111 -0.51 15.43 -1.22
N THR A 112 -1.49 14.92 -0.49
CA THR A 112 -1.88 13.51 -0.51
C THR A 112 -3.35 13.42 -0.89
N ASP A 113 -3.64 13.31 -2.19
CA ASP A 113 -5.02 13.19 -2.68
C ASP A 113 -5.57 11.78 -2.44
N HIS A 114 -6.35 11.63 -1.38
CA HIS A 114 -6.99 10.35 -1.03
C HIS A 114 -7.95 9.82 -2.11
N SER A 115 -8.47 10.67 -3.00
CA SER A 115 -9.33 10.22 -4.11
C SER A 115 -8.54 9.54 -5.23
N ALA A 116 -7.25 9.86 -5.35
CA ALA A 116 -6.31 9.22 -6.26
C ALA A 116 -5.69 7.94 -5.67
N PHE A 117 -5.93 7.64 -4.40
CA PHE A 117 -5.49 6.42 -3.73
C PHE A 117 -6.48 5.27 -3.95
N LEU A 118 -6.16 4.39 -4.89
CA LEU A 118 -7.05 3.36 -5.43
C LEU A 118 -6.56 1.91 -5.23
N PRO A 119 -5.96 1.52 -4.08
CA PRO A 119 -5.39 0.18 -3.91
C PRO A 119 -6.43 -0.96 -3.92
N TYR A 120 -7.71 -0.61 -3.74
CA TYR A 120 -8.85 -1.52 -3.73
C TYR A 120 -9.87 -1.21 -4.84
N SER A 121 -9.49 -0.42 -5.84
CA SER A 121 -10.43 0.17 -6.82
C SER A 121 -11.54 1.01 -6.15
N VAL A 122 -12.40 1.63 -6.96
CA VAL A 122 -13.55 2.43 -6.53
C VAL A 122 -14.81 2.06 -7.31
N GLY A 123 -15.96 2.54 -6.83
CA GLY A 123 -17.25 2.31 -7.44
C GLY A 123 -17.86 0.94 -7.12
N PRO A 124 -18.90 0.53 -7.86
CA PRO A 124 -19.68 -0.69 -7.58
C PRO A 124 -18.88 -2.00 -7.64
N MET A 125 -17.75 -1.98 -8.36
CA MET A 125 -16.86 -3.13 -8.55
C MET A 125 -15.54 -2.93 -7.79
N ASN A 126 -15.58 -2.27 -6.63
CA ASN A 126 -14.42 -2.20 -5.74
C ASN A 126 -14.13 -3.57 -5.11
N CYS A 127 -12.97 -3.70 -4.48
CA CYS A 127 -12.55 -4.96 -3.88
C CYS A 127 -13.45 -5.35 -2.70
N ALA A 128 -14.25 -6.41 -2.88
CA ALA A 128 -15.06 -6.99 -1.81
C ALA A 128 -14.21 -7.47 -0.60
N GLY A 129 -12.94 -7.82 -0.86
CA GLY A 129 -11.99 -8.26 0.16
C GLY A 129 -11.29 -7.13 0.93
N LYS A 130 -11.60 -5.85 0.68
CA LYS A 130 -10.91 -4.70 1.31
C LYS A 130 -10.82 -4.80 2.83
N LEU A 131 -11.94 -5.13 3.50
CA LEU A 131 -11.99 -5.18 4.96
C LEU A 131 -11.13 -6.32 5.52
N LEU A 132 -11.21 -7.51 4.91
CA LEU A 132 -10.40 -8.66 5.30
C LEU A 132 -8.92 -8.40 5.06
N ALA A 133 -8.56 -7.89 3.88
CA ALA A 133 -7.17 -7.57 3.55
C ALA A 133 -6.57 -6.54 4.52
N GLN A 134 -7.33 -5.51 4.90
CA GLN A 134 -6.87 -4.53 5.88
C GLN A 134 -6.65 -5.14 7.27
N LEU A 135 -7.56 -6.01 7.72
CA LEU A 135 -7.39 -6.75 8.97
C LEU A 135 -6.14 -7.62 8.95
N GLU A 136 -5.97 -8.44 7.90
CA GLU A 136 -4.83 -9.34 7.75
C GLU A 136 -3.51 -8.57 7.66
N LEU A 137 -3.44 -7.51 6.85
CA LEU A 137 -2.24 -6.69 6.70
C LEU A 137 -1.80 -6.10 8.04
N ARG A 138 -2.75 -5.56 8.82
CA ARG A 138 -2.45 -4.98 10.14
C ARG A 138 -1.92 -6.05 11.09
N VAL A 139 -2.59 -7.19 11.19
CA VAL A 139 -2.20 -8.28 12.09
C VAL A 139 -0.82 -8.82 11.69
N VAL A 140 -0.61 -9.12 10.41
CA VAL A 140 0.65 -9.68 9.91
C VAL A 140 1.80 -8.69 10.12
N VAL A 141 1.65 -7.43 9.70
CA VAL A 141 2.71 -6.43 9.82
C VAL A 141 3.04 -6.17 11.29
N ALA A 142 2.02 -6.00 12.15
CA ALA A 142 2.24 -5.78 13.56
C ALA A 142 2.93 -6.98 14.23
N THR A 143 2.50 -8.20 13.92
CA THR A 143 3.09 -9.43 14.48
C THR A 143 4.54 -9.61 14.05
N LEU A 144 4.85 -9.42 12.76
CA LEU A 144 6.22 -9.51 12.25
C LEU A 144 7.14 -8.49 12.94
N VAL A 145 6.68 -7.25 13.11
CA VAL A 145 7.49 -6.20 13.75
C VAL A 145 7.62 -6.40 15.26
N GLN A 146 6.60 -6.95 15.91
CA GLN A 146 6.64 -7.27 17.34
C GLN A 146 7.63 -8.40 17.63
N GLN A 147 7.62 -9.46 16.80
CA GLN A 147 8.30 -10.72 17.10
C GLN A 147 9.65 -10.89 16.42
N LEU A 148 9.93 -10.19 15.32
CA LEU A 148 11.10 -10.45 14.49
C LEU A 148 12.02 -9.23 14.32
N ASP A 149 13.32 -9.50 14.30
CA ASP A 149 14.34 -8.64 13.71
C ASP A 149 14.52 -9.06 12.25
N MET A 150 14.27 -8.13 11.34
CA MET A 150 14.34 -8.33 9.89
C MET A 150 15.33 -7.34 9.30
N GLU A 151 16.33 -7.84 8.58
CA GLU A 151 17.34 -7.03 7.89
C GLU A 151 17.54 -7.55 6.47
N LEU A 152 17.79 -6.65 5.51
CA LEU A 152 18.16 -7.08 4.16
C LEU A 152 19.54 -7.73 4.21
N GLU A 153 19.76 -8.73 3.35
CA GLU A 153 21.08 -9.35 3.22
C GLU A 153 22.16 -8.29 2.93
N THR A 154 23.28 -8.39 3.64
CA THR A 154 24.37 -7.42 3.53
C THR A 154 25.00 -7.50 2.14
N GLY A 155 25.14 -6.35 1.47
CA GLY A 155 25.70 -6.27 0.12
C GLY A 155 24.73 -6.61 -1.01
N TRP A 156 23.46 -6.94 -0.71
CA TRP A 156 22.45 -7.13 -1.73
C TRP A 156 22.02 -5.79 -2.36
N ASP A 157 21.97 -5.77 -3.70
CA ASP A 157 21.58 -4.60 -4.48
C ASP A 157 20.04 -4.46 -4.52
N ARG A 158 19.55 -3.42 -3.84
CA ARG A 158 18.12 -3.13 -3.71
C ARG A 158 17.42 -2.87 -5.03
N THR A 159 18.15 -2.43 -6.06
CA THR A 159 17.57 -2.15 -7.37
C THR A 159 17.09 -3.43 -8.07
N GLN A 160 17.64 -4.59 -7.71
CA GLN A 160 17.24 -5.88 -8.27
C GLN A 160 15.78 -6.24 -7.97
N TRP A 161 15.24 -5.80 -6.84
CA TRP A 161 13.83 -6.04 -6.52
C TRP A 161 12.90 -5.31 -7.48
N GLU A 162 13.19 -4.03 -7.72
CA GLU A 162 12.39 -3.19 -8.61
C GLU A 162 12.55 -3.59 -10.08
N GLN A 163 13.78 -3.91 -10.50
CA GLN A 163 14.07 -4.42 -11.85
C GLN A 163 13.42 -5.79 -12.12
N GLY A 164 13.21 -6.58 -11.07
CA GLY A 164 12.56 -7.89 -11.15
C GLY A 164 11.03 -7.86 -11.08
N LEU A 165 10.41 -6.67 -11.03
CA LEU A 165 8.95 -6.56 -11.01
C LEU A 165 8.38 -6.89 -12.39
N GLU A 166 7.48 -7.86 -12.45
CA GLU A 166 6.72 -8.20 -13.65
C GLU A 166 5.22 -8.12 -13.34
N ASP A 167 4.44 -7.60 -14.28
CA ASP A 167 2.97 -7.57 -14.16
C ASP A 167 2.33 -8.67 -15.00
N PHE A 168 1.71 -9.63 -14.32
CA PHE A 168 0.85 -10.66 -14.90
C PHE A 168 -0.53 -10.60 -14.23
N PHE A 169 -1.19 -9.44 -14.26
CA PHE A 169 -2.39 -9.09 -13.49
C PHE A 169 -2.11 -8.79 -12.01
N VAL A 170 -1.32 -9.63 -11.35
CA VAL A 170 -0.73 -9.32 -10.03
C VAL A 170 0.77 -9.17 -10.21
N PHE A 171 1.38 -8.27 -9.44
CA PHE A 171 2.83 -8.16 -9.40
C PHE A 171 3.48 -9.50 -9.01
N LYS A 172 4.31 -10.02 -9.90
CA LYS A 172 5.40 -10.91 -9.54
C LYS A 172 6.56 -10.04 -9.07
N LYS A 173 6.94 -10.21 -7.82
CA LYS A 173 7.98 -9.40 -7.18
C LYS A 173 9.37 -9.98 -7.47
N GLY A 174 10.39 -9.13 -7.48
CA GLY A 174 11.78 -9.55 -7.61
C GLY A 174 12.26 -10.38 -6.42
N VAL A 175 13.55 -10.72 -6.38
CA VAL A 175 14.15 -11.41 -5.23
C VAL A 175 14.37 -10.40 -4.10
N LEU A 176 14.00 -10.76 -2.86
CA LEU A 176 14.26 -9.95 -1.65
C LEU A 176 14.84 -10.85 -0.56
N PRO A 177 16.17 -10.94 -0.45
CA PRO A 177 16.80 -11.74 0.59
C PRO A 177 16.70 -10.99 1.93
N VAL A 178 16.01 -11.60 2.89
CA VAL A 178 15.81 -11.06 4.24
C VAL A 178 16.38 -12.03 5.26
N ILE A 179 17.26 -11.54 6.12
CA ILE A 179 17.75 -12.24 7.29
C ILE A 179 16.74 -12.00 8.41
N ILE A 180 16.20 -13.08 8.97
CA ILE A 180 15.17 -13.04 10.00
C ILE A 180 15.72 -13.66 11.28
N LYS A 181 15.58 -12.94 12.39
CA LYS A 181 15.91 -13.42 13.75
C LYS A 181 14.71 -13.20 14.66
N SER A 182 14.50 -14.09 15.63
CA SER A 182 13.55 -13.83 16.70
C SER A 182 14.04 -12.62 17.50
N ARG A 183 13.17 -11.64 17.72
CA ARG A 183 13.50 -10.45 18.50
C ARG A 183 13.64 -10.86 19.97
N ALA A 184 14.74 -10.49 20.61
CA ALA A 184 14.97 -10.81 22.03
C ALA A 184 13.86 -10.20 22.90
N SER A 185 13.34 -10.96 23.87
CA SER A 185 12.46 -10.42 24.91
C SER A 185 13.28 -9.43 25.74
N GLN A 186 12.90 -8.15 25.76
CA GLN A 186 13.46 -7.19 26.72
C GLN A 186 12.87 -7.43 28.10
#